data_AF-A0A846U0Q8-F1
#
_entry.id   AF-A0A846U0Q8-F1
#
_cell.length_a   1.000
_cell.length_b   1.000
_cell.length_c   1.000
_cell.angle_alpha   90.00
_cell.angle_beta   90.00
_cell.angle_gamma   90.00
#
_symmetry.space_group_name_H-M   'P 1'
#
loop_
_entity.id
_entity.type
_entity.pdbx_description
1 polymer ?
#
loop_
_entity_poly.entity_id
_entity_poly.type
_entity_poly.pdbx_seq_one_letter_code
_entity_poly.pdbx_strand_id
1 'polypeptide(L)'
;LADVLSVLAEYEPREIEVEGLVYREGLNAIRIQGGVAGNVIPDAARVEINYRFAPDKTLDQAQEHCRELFPGHELTFVDLSPAARPGLDRPSAAAFVDAVGQEPQPKYGWTDVARFSEKGVPAVNFGPGDALLAHTDDEHVTAAAIRDCHRALENWLTA
;
A
#
# COMPACT_ATOMS: atom_id res chain seq x y z
N LEU A 1 -16.96 -9.60 18.28
CA LEU A 1 -15.54 -9.80 17.90
C LEU A 1 -15.34 -11.16 17.24
N ALA A 2 -15.94 -12.25 17.72
CA ALA A 2 -15.78 -13.56 17.09
C ALA A 2 -16.11 -13.53 15.59
N ASP A 3 -17.21 -12.88 15.24
CA ASP A 3 -17.64 -12.60 13.87
C ASP A 3 -16.65 -11.76 13.07
N VAL A 4 -16.19 -10.62 13.61
CA VAL A 4 -15.17 -9.76 12.97
C VAL A 4 -13.88 -10.53 12.68
N LEU A 5 -13.40 -11.31 13.65
CA LEU A 5 -12.18 -12.11 13.48
C LEU A 5 -12.37 -13.26 12.49
N SER A 6 -13.58 -13.82 12.40
CA SER A 6 -13.90 -14.86 11.42
C SER A 6 -13.86 -14.28 10.01
N VAL A 7 -14.49 -13.11 9.79
CA VAL A 7 -14.42 -12.39 8.50
C VAL A 7 -12.96 -12.15 8.09
N LEU A 8 -12.11 -11.70 9.01
CA LEU A 8 -10.70 -11.46 8.72
C LEU A 8 -9.91 -12.74 8.44
N ALA A 9 -10.20 -13.84 9.14
CA ALA A 9 -9.52 -15.11 8.95
C ALA A 9 -9.93 -15.79 7.63
N GLU A 10 -11.17 -15.61 7.20
CA GLU A 10 -11.74 -16.15 5.96
C GLU A 10 -11.52 -15.22 4.76
N TYR A 11 -11.03 -14.00 4.97
CA TYR A 11 -10.83 -13.02 3.90
C TYR A 11 -9.75 -13.50 2.93
N GLU A 12 -10.15 -13.81 1.70
CA GLU A 12 -9.24 -14.06 0.59
C GLU A 12 -8.86 -12.73 -0.09
N PRO A 13 -7.60 -12.27 0.01
CA PRO A 13 -7.21 -11.01 -0.61
C PRO A 13 -7.21 -11.12 -2.13
N ARG A 14 -7.74 -10.10 -2.80
CA ARG A 14 -7.79 -10.05 -4.26
C ARG A 14 -6.42 -9.71 -4.83
N GLU A 15 -6.13 -10.26 -6.01
CA GLU A 15 -5.02 -9.84 -6.86
C GLU A 15 -5.59 -9.08 -8.05
N ILE A 16 -5.19 -7.83 -8.20
CA ILE A 16 -5.72 -6.91 -9.20
C ILE A 16 -4.57 -6.44 -10.09
N GLU A 17 -4.71 -6.64 -11.39
CA GLU A 17 -3.76 -6.10 -12.36
C GLU A 17 -4.07 -4.62 -12.65
N VAL A 18 -3.08 -3.75 -12.49
CA VAL A 18 -3.14 -2.34 -12.85
C VAL A 18 -1.88 -1.98 -13.62
N GLU A 19 -2.04 -1.60 -14.89
CA GLU A 19 -0.93 -1.14 -15.76
C GLU A 19 0.21 -2.16 -15.85
N GLY A 20 -0.13 -3.45 -15.96
CA GLY A 20 0.83 -4.56 -16.07
C GLY A 20 1.42 -5.04 -14.74
N LEU A 21 1.07 -4.41 -13.61
CA LEU A 21 1.53 -4.80 -12.28
C LEU A 21 0.41 -5.45 -11.48
N VAL A 22 0.72 -6.56 -10.79
CA VAL A 22 -0.24 -7.30 -9.95
C VAL A 22 -0.18 -6.81 -8.50
N TYR A 23 -1.24 -6.14 -8.07
CA TYR A 23 -1.42 -5.65 -6.71
C TYR A 23 -2.27 -6.64 -5.90
N ARG A 24 -1.66 -7.28 -4.91
CA ARG A 24 -2.36 -8.08 -3.90
C ARG A 24 -2.82 -7.18 -2.76
N GLU A 25 -4.12 -7.24 -2.48
CA GLU A 25 -4.73 -6.52 -1.36
C GLU A 25 -4.40 -7.17 -0.01
N GLY A 26 -4.76 -6.53 1.09
CA GLY A 26 -4.62 -7.12 2.42
C GLY A 26 -5.59 -6.50 3.42
N LEU A 27 -6.23 -7.34 4.24
CA LEU A 27 -7.16 -6.92 5.29
C LEU A 27 -6.77 -7.62 6.60
N ASN A 28 -6.22 -6.89 7.55
CA ASN A 28 -5.58 -7.50 8.73
C ASN A 28 -6.01 -6.80 10.02
N ALA A 29 -6.29 -7.58 11.07
CA ALA A 29 -6.35 -7.04 12.43
C ALA A 29 -4.94 -6.64 12.88
N ILE A 30 -4.77 -5.37 13.25
CA ILE A 30 -3.48 -4.83 13.69
C ILE A 30 -3.45 -4.50 15.19
N ARG A 31 -4.61 -4.38 15.83
CA ARG A 31 -4.73 -4.15 17.27
C ARG A 31 -6.09 -4.63 17.76
N ILE A 32 -6.13 -5.30 18.92
CA ILE A 32 -7.36 -5.78 19.57
C ILE A 32 -7.35 -5.28 21.01
N GLN A 33 -8.46 -4.70 21.46
CA GLN A 33 -8.60 -4.16 22.80
C GLN A 33 -10.00 -4.46 23.35
N GLY A 34 -10.07 -4.87 24.61
CA GLY A 34 -11.33 -5.21 25.30
C GLY A 34 -11.05 -5.91 26.62
N GLY A 35 -12.08 -6.01 27.45
CA GLY A 35 -11.94 -6.55 28.81
C GLY A 35 -11.68 -5.46 29.86
N VAL A 36 -12.18 -5.69 31.08
CA VAL A 36 -11.99 -4.78 32.23
C VAL A 36 -11.30 -5.52 33.38
N ALA A 37 -11.83 -6.68 33.77
CA ALA A 37 -11.27 -7.55 34.80
C ALA A 37 -11.59 -9.03 34.50
N GLY A 38 -10.85 -9.97 35.09
CA GLY A 38 -10.99 -11.41 34.82
C GLY A 38 -12.33 -12.05 35.21
N ASN A 39 -13.17 -11.33 35.96
CA ASN A 39 -14.48 -11.76 36.45
C ASN A 39 -15.63 -10.84 36.00
N VAL A 40 -15.37 -9.89 35.10
CA VAL A 40 -16.36 -8.91 34.62
C VAL A 40 -16.59 -9.13 33.14
N ILE A 41 -17.86 -9.26 32.74
CA ILE A 41 -18.25 -9.29 31.33
C ILE A 41 -17.97 -7.90 30.73
N PRO A 42 -17.16 -7.77 29.68
CA PRO A 42 -16.90 -6.47 29.06
C PRO A 42 -18.15 -5.91 28.39
N ASP A 43 -18.33 -4.60 28.49
CA ASP A 43 -19.37 -3.82 27.82
C ASP A 43 -18.97 -3.43 26.39
N ALA A 44 -17.68 -3.33 26.09
CA ALA A 44 -17.15 -3.04 24.77
C ALA A 44 -15.83 -3.76 24.45
N ALA A 45 -15.59 -3.97 23.16
CA ALA A 45 -14.32 -4.39 22.60
C ALA A 45 -14.17 -3.82 21.19
N ARG A 46 -12.93 -3.53 20.78
CA ARG A 46 -12.61 -2.99 19.45
C ARG A 46 -11.48 -3.75 18.79
N VAL A 47 -11.54 -3.82 17.47
CA VAL A 47 -10.48 -4.32 16.60
C VAL A 47 -10.14 -3.22 15.63
N GLU A 48 -8.86 -2.91 15.49
CA GLU A 48 -8.38 -2.04 14.44
C GLU A 48 -7.91 -2.88 13.27
N ILE A 49 -8.35 -2.48 12.09
CA ILE A 49 -8.17 -3.23 10.86
C ILE A 49 -7.41 -2.34 9.89
N ASN A 50 -6.30 -2.86 9.34
CA ASN A 50 -5.60 -2.23 8.23
C ASN A 50 -6.09 -2.85 6.93
N TYR A 51 -6.76 -2.05 6.11
CA TYR A 51 -7.12 -2.42 4.74
C TYR A 51 -6.18 -1.74 3.75
N ARG A 52 -5.41 -2.56 3.02
CA ARG A 52 -4.60 -2.17 1.87
C ARG A 52 -5.30 -2.62 0.61
N PHE A 53 -5.67 -1.66 -0.22
CA PHE A 53 -6.40 -1.90 -1.46
C PHE A 53 -5.55 -1.54 -2.67
N ALA A 54 -5.84 -2.18 -3.81
CA ALA A 54 -5.15 -1.92 -5.06
C ALA A 54 -5.51 -0.52 -5.64
N PRO A 55 -4.67 0.06 -6.51
CA PRO A 55 -4.92 1.37 -7.12
C PRO A 55 -6.02 1.37 -8.20
N ASP A 56 -6.94 0.41 -8.14
CA ASP A 56 -8.19 0.37 -8.91
C ASP A 56 -9.37 1.02 -8.16
N LYS A 57 -9.23 1.24 -6.84
CA LYS A 57 -10.30 1.77 -5.98
C LYS A 57 -10.04 3.20 -5.52
N THR A 58 -11.13 3.96 -5.37
CA THR A 58 -11.15 5.21 -4.60
C THR A 58 -11.25 4.92 -3.10
N LEU A 59 -11.02 5.94 -2.27
CA LEU A 59 -11.24 5.84 -0.83
C LEU A 59 -12.70 5.46 -0.51
N ASP A 60 -13.67 6.08 -1.17
CA ASP A 60 -15.09 5.78 -0.95
C ASP A 60 -15.43 4.31 -1.26
N GLN A 61 -14.89 3.75 -2.35
CA GLN A 61 -15.06 2.34 -2.70
C GLN A 61 -14.38 1.41 -1.68
N ALA A 62 -13.19 1.77 -1.20
CA ALA A 62 -12.51 1.00 -0.17
C ALA A 62 -13.26 1.02 1.17
N GLN A 63 -13.83 2.17 1.54
CA GLN A 63 -14.65 2.29 2.75
C GLN A 63 -15.95 1.52 2.62
N GLU A 64 -16.59 1.55 1.45
CA GLU A 64 -17.82 0.79 1.22
C GLU A 64 -17.58 -0.72 1.29
N HIS A 65 -16.49 -1.21 0.70
CA HIS A 65 -16.07 -2.60 0.84
C HIS A 65 -15.89 -3.00 2.31
N CYS A 66 -15.31 -2.13 3.16
CA CYS A 66 -15.24 -2.39 4.59
C CYS A 66 -16.63 -2.44 5.26
N ARG A 67 -17.58 -1.58 4.87
CA ARG A 67 -18.95 -1.63 5.41
C ARG A 67 -19.68 -2.91 5.01
N GLU A 68 -19.49 -3.37 3.79
CA GLU A 68 -20.05 -4.64 3.29
C GLU A 68 -19.49 -5.86 4.04
N LEU A 69 -18.20 -5.84 4.39
CA LEU A 69 -17.55 -6.92 5.13
C LEU A 69 -17.95 -6.99 6.61
N PHE A 70 -18.29 -5.86 7.24
CA PHE A 70 -18.60 -5.79 8.66
C PHE A 70 -20.03 -5.27 8.92
N PRO A 71 -21.07 -5.97 8.42
CA PRO A 71 -22.44 -5.51 8.58
C PRO A 71 -22.84 -5.51 10.07
N GLY A 72 -23.52 -4.45 10.49
CA GLY A 72 -24.01 -4.30 11.87
C GLY A 72 -22.96 -3.88 12.90
N HIS A 73 -21.71 -3.65 12.48
CA HIS A 73 -20.68 -3.05 13.33
C HIS A 73 -20.62 -1.53 13.13
N GLU A 74 -20.20 -0.81 14.16
CA GLU A 74 -19.83 0.60 14.04
C GLU A 74 -18.41 0.69 13.49
N LEU A 75 -18.24 1.33 12.33
CA LEU A 75 -16.93 1.56 11.72
C LEU A 75 -16.53 3.03 11.84
N THR A 76 -15.38 3.27 12.47
CA THR A 76 -14.72 4.57 12.49
C THR A 76 -13.45 4.51 11.65
N PHE A 77 -13.41 5.26 10.55
CA PHE A 77 -12.22 5.39 9.72
C PHE A 77 -11.30 6.46 10.30
N VAL A 78 -10.16 6.03 10.85
CA VAL A 78 -9.24 6.91 11.60
C VAL A 78 -8.06 7.43 10.76
N ASP A 79 -7.75 6.75 9.65
CA ASP A 79 -6.72 7.14 8.71
C ASP A 79 -7.14 6.73 7.30
N LEU A 80 -6.99 7.64 6.34
CA LEU A 80 -7.40 7.48 4.95
C LEU A 80 -6.29 7.96 4.03
N SER A 81 -5.70 7.01 3.32
CA SER A 81 -4.58 7.22 2.42
C SER A 81 -4.96 6.71 1.02
N PRO A 82 -5.16 7.60 0.03
CA PRO A 82 -5.59 7.19 -1.30
C PRO A 82 -4.48 6.39 -2.00
N ALA A 83 -4.88 5.49 -2.88
CA ALA A 83 -3.96 4.72 -3.68
C ALA A 83 -3.35 5.56 -4.83
N ALA A 84 -2.20 5.12 -5.33
CA ALA A 84 -1.50 5.77 -6.43
C ALA A 84 -1.40 4.80 -7.61
N ARG A 85 -1.89 5.20 -8.77
CA ARG A 85 -1.63 4.47 -10.02
C ARG A 85 -0.19 4.76 -10.47
N PRO A 86 0.54 3.77 -10.99
CA PRO A 86 1.96 3.95 -11.32
C PRO A 86 2.18 4.84 -12.56
N GLY A 87 1.18 4.97 -13.44
CA GLY A 87 1.22 5.80 -14.64
C GLY A 87 2.15 5.24 -15.71
N LEU A 88 2.33 3.92 -15.78
CA LEU A 88 3.26 3.27 -16.73
C LEU A 88 2.79 3.37 -18.18
N ASP A 89 1.52 3.71 -18.40
CA ASP A 89 0.95 4.00 -19.72
C ASP A 89 1.37 5.36 -20.29
N ARG A 90 2.09 6.18 -19.51
CA ARG A 90 2.54 7.51 -19.91
C ARG A 90 3.88 7.46 -20.64
N PRO A 91 4.07 8.24 -21.74
CA PRO A 91 5.34 8.27 -22.46
C PRO A 91 6.56 8.61 -21.59
N SER A 92 6.39 9.52 -20.61
CA SER A 92 7.46 9.89 -19.69
C SER A 92 7.85 8.75 -18.75
N ALA A 93 6.88 7.94 -18.31
CA ALA A 93 7.13 6.79 -17.45
C ALA A 93 7.77 5.64 -18.24
N ALA A 94 7.30 5.35 -19.46
CA ALA A 94 7.91 4.36 -20.34
C ALA A 94 9.38 4.69 -20.63
N ALA A 95 9.68 5.93 -21.03
CA ALA A 95 11.06 6.38 -21.25
C ALA A 95 11.92 6.29 -19.98
N PHE A 96 11.32 6.51 -18.81
CA PHE A 96 12.02 6.36 -17.53
C PHE A 96 12.33 4.88 -17.23
N VAL A 97 11.37 3.97 -17.43
CA VAL A 97 11.57 2.54 -17.26
C VAL A 97 12.68 2.02 -18.18
N ASP A 98 12.69 2.45 -19.45
CA ASP A 98 13.75 2.11 -20.41
C ASP A 98 15.13 2.60 -19.93
N ALA A 99 15.21 3.82 -19.39
CA ALA A 99 16.46 4.38 -18.88
C ALA A 99 16.96 3.71 -17.59
N VAL A 100 16.04 3.26 -16.73
CA VAL A 100 16.34 2.48 -15.53
C VAL A 100 16.78 1.07 -15.88
N GLY A 101 16.24 0.49 -16.96
CA GLY A 101 16.60 -0.84 -17.47
C GLY A 101 16.19 -1.99 -16.54
N GLN A 102 15.19 -1.76 -15.68
CA GLN A 102 14.66 -2.77 -14.76
C GLN A 102 13.14 -2.87 -14.91
N GLU A 103 12.62 -4.07 -14.64
CA GLU A 103 11.18 -4.32 -14.67
C GLU A 103 10.50 -3.62 -13.47
N PRO A 104 9.50 -2.76 -13.70
CA PRO A 104 8.75 -2.13 -12.61
C PRO A 104 8.07 -3.16 -11.72
N GLN A 105 7.94 -2.85 -10.42
CA GLN A 105 7.31 -3.72 -9.44
C GLN A 105 6.21 -2.97 -8.69
N PRO A 106 5.13 -3.66 -8.26
CA PRO A 106 4.09 -3.05 -7.46
C PRO A 106 4.63 -2.59 -6.10
N LYS A 107 4.28 -1.37 -5.68
CA LYS A 107 4.55 -0.89 -4.33
C LYS A 107 3.37 -1.25 -3.42
N TYR A 108 3.57 -2.18 -2.49
CA TYR A 108 2.56 -2.58 -1.49
C TYR A 108 2.50 -1.67 -0.26
N GLY A 109 3.52 -0.83 -0.07
CA GLY A 109 3.52 0.24 0.92
C GLY A 109 2.83 1.50 0.39
N TRP A 110 2.37 2.36 1.29
CA TRP A 110 1.94 3.69 0.92
C TRP A 110 3.13 4.67 0.92
N THR A 111 3.15 5.59 -0.03
CA THR A 111 4.17 6.64 -0.17
C THR A 111 3.52 7.91 -0.71
N ASP A 112 4.18 9.05 -0.55
CA ASP A 112 3.67 10.35 -1.04
C ASP A 112 3.47 10.43 -2.56
N VAL A 113 3.90 9.42 -3.33
CA VAL A 113 3.51 9.22 -4.73
C VAL A 113 1.98 9.37 -4.94
N ALA A 114 1.17 8.92 -3.98
CA ALA A 114 -0.29 9.11 -4.03
C ALA A 114 -0.71 10.58 -4.10
N ARG A 115 0.03 11.50 -3.48
CA ARG A 115 -0.25 12.94 -3.50
C ARG A 115 -0.05 13.56 -4.88
N PHE A 116 0.87 13.00 -5.68
CA PHE A 116 1.03 13.39 -7.08
C PHE A 116 -0.11 12.84 -7.93
N SER A 117 -0.51 11.58 -7.71
CA SER A 117 -1.66 10.99 -8.40
C SER A 117 -2.96 11.75 -8.14
N GLU A 118 -3.21 12.23 -6.92
CA GLU A 118 -4.36 13.10 -6.59
C GLU A 118 -4.39 14.38 -7.45
N LYS A 119 -3.22 14.86 -7.91
CA LYS A 119 -3.09 16.03 -8.78
C LYS A 119 -3.04 15.68 -10.26
N GLY A 120 -3.26 14.42 -10.63
CA GLY A 120 -3.17 13.93 -12.00
C GLY A 120 -1.72 13.88 -12.53
N VAL A 121 -0.72 13.92 -11.65
CA VAL A 121 0.69 13.82 -12.01
C VAL A 121 1.14 12.36 -11.84
N PRO A 122 1.57 11.68 -12.92
CA PRO A 122 2.17 10.35 -12.82
C PRO A 122 3.42 10.39 -11.94
N ALA A 123 3.56 9.42 -11.04
CA ALA A 123 4.70 9.35 -10.14
C ALA A 123 5.04 7.88 -9.84
N VAL A 124 6.34 7.62 -9.69
CA VAL A 124 6.87 6.30 -9.38
C VAL A 124 7.81 6.38 -8.19
N ASN A 125 7.94 5.28 -7.46
CA ASN A 125 8.96 5.15 -6.43
C ASN A 125 10.26 4.71 -7.09
N PHE A 126 11.31 5.50 -6.95
CA PHE A 126 12.63 5.19 -7.48
C PHE A 126 13.72 5.64 -6.52
N GLY A 127 14.64 4.74 -6.19
CA GLY A 127 15.75 5.01 -5.29
C GLY A 127 16.72 3.83 -5.19
N PRO A 128 17.90 4.04 -4.60
CA PRO A 128 18.91 3.00 -4.45
C PRO A 128 18.63 2.07 -3.26
N GLY A 129 19.11 0.83 -3.34
CA GLY A 129 19.09 -0.13 -2.24
C GLY A 129 17.85 -1.03 -2.23
N ASP A 130 17.81 -1.94 -1.25
CA ASP A 130 16.68 -2.84 -1.04
C ASP A 130 15.68 -2.20 -0.07
N ALA A 131 14.45 -2.00 -0.54
CA ALA A 131 13.38 -1.43 0.26
C ALA A 131 12.96 -2.31 1.46
N LEU A 132 13.30 -3.60 1.46
CA LEU A 132 13.03 -4.52 2.56
C LEU A 132 13.96 -4.30 3.77
N LEU A 133 15.08 -3.59 3.59
CA LEU A 133 16.01 -3.25 4.67
C LEU A 133 15.61 -1.97 5.42
N ALA A 134 14.65 -1.21 4.90
CA ALA A 134 14.19 0.02 5.54
C ALA A 134 13.66 -0.25 6.96
N HIS A 135 14.10 0.55 7.94
CA HIS A 135 13.75 0.43 9.36
C HIS A 135 14.19 -0.88 10.03
N THR A 136 15.14 -1.60 9.44
CA THR A 136 15.77 -2.77 10.07
C THR A 136 17.06 -2.36 10.78
N ASP A 137 17.54 -3.19 11.71
CA ASP A 137 18.84 -2.97 12.36
C ASP A 137 20.02 -3.06 11.37
N ASP A 138 19.81 -3.66 10.19
CA ASP A 138 20.78 -3.80 9.09
C ASP A 138 20.44 -2.90 7.89
N GLU A 139 19.87 -1.71 8.14
CA GLU A 139 19.58 -0.73 7.10
C GLU A 139 20.88 -0.23 6.44
N HIS A 140 21.13 -0.63 5.20
CA HIS A 140 22.30 -0.21 4.44
C HIS A 140 22.03 -0.11 2.94
N VAL A 141 22.91 0.61 2.24
CA VAL A 141 22.92 0.71 0.78
C VAL A 141 24.36 0.67 0.27
N THR A 142 24.57 0.08 -0.90
CA THR A 142 25.91 0.04 -1.50
C THR A 142 26.23 1.36 -2.22
N ALA A 143 27.50 1.77 -2.21
CA ALA A 143 27.94 2.93 -2.99
C ALA A 143 27.68 2.75 -4.50
N ALA A 144 27.70 1.51 -5.00
CA ALA A 144 27.36 1.18 -6.37
C ALA A 144 25.89 1.50 -6.68
N ALA A 145 24.95 1.06 -5.83
CA ALA A 145 23.52 1.32 -6.01
C ALA A 145 23.21 2.83 -6.09
N ILE A 146 23.88 3.66 -5.28
CA ILE A 146 23.75 5.12 -5.34
C ILE A 146 24.19 5.66 -6.72
N ARG A 147 25.36 5.23 -7.21
CA ARG A 147 25.89 5.68 -8.51
C ARG A 147 25.03 5.21 -9.68
N ASP A 148 24.48 4.01 -9.58
CA ASP A 148 23.61 3.43 -10.61
C ASP A 148 22.27 4.16 -10.66
N CYS A 149 21.68 4.44 -9.51
CA CYS A 149 20.49 5.27 -9.38
C CYS A 149 20.69 6.68 -9.98
N HIS A 150 21.83 7.32 -9.70
CA HIS A 150 22.18 8.62 -10.29
C HIS A 150 22.31 8.53 -11.81
N ARG A 151 23.04 7.54 -12.32
CA ARG A 151 23.27 7.35 -13.76
C ARG A 151 21.96 7.10 -14.52
N ALA A 152 21.03 6.35 -13.96
CA ALA A 152 19.72 6.14 -14.57
C ALA A 152 18.94 7.46 -14.72
N LEU A 153 18.94 8.33 -13.70
CA LEU A 153 18.30 9.65 -13.77
C LEU A 153 19.01 10.56 -14.78
N GLU A 154 20.34 10.60 -14.78
CA GLU A 154 21.13 11.38 -15.72
C GLU A 154 20.86 10.96 -17.17
N ASN A 155 20.87 9.65 -17.45
CA ASN A 155 20.56 9.11 -18.77
C ASN A 155 19.15 9.49 -19.22
N TRP A 156 18.15 9.38 -18.33
CA TRP A 156 16.76 9.73 -18.67
C TRP A 156 16.57 11.21 -19.00
N LEU A 157 17.22 12.10 -18.24
CA LEU A 157 17.02 13.55 -18.36
C LEU A 157 17.85 14.20 -19.48
N THR A 158 18.84 13.48 -20.02
CA THR A 158 19.75 13.98 -21.07
C THR A 158 19.61 13.27 -22.42
N ALA A 159 18.70 12.29 -22.51
CA ALA A 159 18.35 11.57 -23.73
C ALA A 159 17.59 12.45 -24.76
#